data_AF-A0A1F9KUV0-F1
#
_entry.id   AF-A0A1F9KUV0-F1
#
_cell.length_a   1.000
_cell.length_b   1.000
_cell.length_c   1.000
_cell.angle_alpha   90.00
_cell.angle_beta   90.00
_cell.angle_gamma   90.00
#
_symmetry.space_group_name_H-M   'P 1'
#
loop_
_entity.id
_entity.type
_entity.pdbx_description
1 polymer ?
#
loop_
_entity_poly.entity_id
_entity_poly.type
_entity_poly.pdbx_seq_one_letter_code
_entity_poly.pdbx_strand_id
1 'polypeptide(L)'
;MPRKTKKSLFARLKASLQEAREFTAGELTLKTFSVPDPPPSYTPQKIIGIRRSLRMSQSVFARVLNTSTKTVQSWEQGLRQPTQAAQRLLEVLEKQPEIIAAL
;
A
#
# COMPACT_ATOMS: atom_id res chain seq x y z
N MET A 1 17.70 -40.89 8.87
CA MET A 1 16.71 -40.41 7.88
C MET A 1 17.44 -39.82 6.68
N PRO A 2 17.09 -40.16 5.43
CA PRO A 2 17.83 -39.68 4.26
C PRO A 2 17.48 -38.21 3.98
N ARG A 3 18.51 -37.36 3.83
CA ARG A 3 18.36 -35.95 3.42
C ARG A 3 17.89 -35.93 1.96
N LYS A 4 16.71 -35.38 1.68
CA LYS A 4 16.27 -35.09 0.30
C LYS A 4 17.31 -34.18 -0.37
N THR A 5 18.03 -34.71 -1.35
CA THR A 5 18.94 -33.95 -2.20
C THR A 5 18.13 -32.98 -3.04
N LYS A 6 18.36 -31.68 -2.85
CA LYS A 6 17.73 -30.64 -3.68
C LYS A 6 18.20 -30.85 -5.13
N LYS A 7 17.26 -30.77 -6.09
CA LYS A 7 17.58 -30.76 -7.52
C LYS A 7 18.72 -29.78 -7.80
N SER A 8 19.59 -30.13 -8.75
CA SER A 8 20.71 -29.26 -9.15
C SER A 8 20.22 -27.86 -9.52
N LEU A 9 21.07 -26.85 -9.33
CA LEU A 9 20.75 -25.47 -9.69
C LEU A 9 20.29 -25.36 -11.14
N PHE A 10 21.00 -26.03 -12.04
CA PHE A 10 20.65 -26.10 -13.46
C PHE A 10 19.23 -26.64 -13.69
N ALA A 11 18.87 -27.77 -13.05
CA ALA A 11 17.55 -28.36 -13.21
C ALA A 11 16.43 -27.43 -12.70
N ARG A 12 16.69 -26.66 -11.64
CA ARG A 12 15.73 -25.69 -11.09
C ARG A 12 15.57 -24.47 -12.00
N LEU A 13 16.66 -23.93 -12.53
CA LEU A 13 16.62 -22.79 -13.46
C LEU A 13 15.94 -23.15 -14.78
N LYS A 14 16.23 -24.34 -15.33
CA LYS A 14 15.56 -24.85 -16.53
C LYS A 14 14.05 -24.96 -16.32
N ALA A 15 13.62 -25.50 -15.17
CA ALA A 15 12.22 -25.61 -14.82
C ALA A 15 11.54 -24.24 -14.69
N SER A 16 12.15 -23.29 -13.96
CA SER A 16 11.55 -21.95 -13.80
C SER A 16 11.44 -21.17 -15.11
N LEU A 17 12.38 -21.35 -16.04
CA LEU A 17 12.30 -20.73 -17.36
C LEU A 17 11.19 -21.33 -18.23
N GLN A 18 10.99 -22.64 -18.13
CA GLN A 18 9.89 -23.32 -18.81
C GLN A 18 8.53 -22.87 -18.25
N GLU A 19 8.40 -22.80 -16.92
CA GLU A 19 7.22 -22.26 -16.24
C GLU A 19 6.94 -20.80 -16.64
N ALA A 20 7.98 -19.96 -16.77
CA ALA A 20 7.82 -18.59 -17.24
C ALA A 20 7.29 -18.52 -18.68
N ARG A 21 7.75 -19.41 -19.57
CA ARG A 21 7.25 -19.49 -20.95
C ARG A 21 5.77 -19.88 -20.99
N GLU A 22 5.40 -20.93 -20.27
CA GLU A 22 4.01 -21.40 -20.18
C GLU A 22 3.10 -20.33 -19.57
N PHE A 23 3.60 -19.58 -18.58
CA PHE A 23 2.90 -18.41 -18.03
C PHE A 23 2.65 -17.33 -19.07
N THR A 24 3.67 -16.96 -19.87
CA THR A 24 3.49 -15.98 -20.96
C THR A 24 2.58 -16.46 -22.08
N ALA A 25 2.47 -17.79 -22.29
CA ALA A 25 1.55 -18.39 -23.25
C ALA A 25 0.11 -18.53 -22.72
N GLY A 26 -0.12 -18.26 -21.42
CA GLY A 26 -1.42 -18.43 -20.77
C GLY A 26 -1.76 -19.89 -20.40
N GLU A 27 -0.80 -20.80 -20.52
CA GLU A 27 -0.95 -22.24 -20.27
C GLU A 27 -0.73 -22.61 -18.79
N LEU A 28 -0.08 -21.72 -18.05
CA LEU A 28 0.22 -21.88 -16.62
C LEU A 28 -0.15 -20.59 -15.87
N THR A 29 -0.74 -20.72 -14.69
CA THR A 29 -0.94 -19.57 -13.78
C THR A 29 0.13 -19.57 -12.69
N LEU A 30 0.94 -18.51 -12.65
CA LEU A 30 1.89 -18.27 -11.58
C LEU A 30 1.30 -17.31 -10.54
N LYS A 31 1.79 -17.39 -9.30
CA LYS A 31 1.47 -16.40 -8.26
C LYS A 31 1.97 -15.04 -8.73
N THR A 32 1.03 -14.17 -9.05
CA THR A 32 1.29 -12.81 -9.51
C THR A 32 0.59 -11.82 -8.58
N PHE A 33 1.21 -10.66 -8.41
CA PHE A 33 0.64 -9.56 -7.66
C PHE A 33 0.81 -8.29 -8.49
N SER A 34 -0.31 -7.60 -8.75
CA SER A 34 -0.27 -6.30 -9.40
C SER A 34 0.08 -5.26 -8.34
N VAL A 35 1.20 -4.57 -8.53
CA VAL A 35 1.55 -3.44 -7.68
C VAL A 35 0.73 -2.23 -8.12
N PRO A 36 0.01 -1.55 -7.21
CA PRO A 36 -0.75 -0.36 -7.58
C PRO A 36 0.18 0.80 -7.93
N ASP A 37 -0.29 1.71 -8.78
CA ASP A 37 0.39 2.97 -9.08
C ASP A 37 0.67 3.77 -7.80
N PRO A 38 1.70 4.64 -7.81
CA PRO A 38 1.99 5.53 -6.69
C PRO A 38 0.76 6.32 -6.23
N PRO A 39 0.62 6.59 -4.92
CA PRO A 39 -0.52 7.33 -4.42
C PRO A 39 -0.55 8.75 -4.99
N PRO A 40 -1.73 9.35 -5.18
CA PRO A 40 -1.83 10.72 -5.66
C PRO A 40 -1.23 11.71 -4.65
N SER A 41 -0.82 12.87 -5.13
CA SER A 41 -0.47 13.99 -4.24
C SER A 41 -1.72 14.56 -3.59
N TYR A 42 -1.60 14.99 -2.33
CA TYR A 42 -2.72 15.51 -1.55
C TYR A 42 -2.51 16.99 -1.22
N THR A 43 -3.41 17.84 -1.72
CA THR A 43 -3.43 19.26 -1.34
C THR A 43 -3.96 19.44 0.08
N PRO A 44 -3.63 20.55 0.77
CA PRO A 44 -4.14 20.82 2.11
C PRO A 44 -5.67 20.73 2.20
N GLN A 45 -6.38 21.25 1.20
CA GLN A 45 -7.83 21.21 1.11
C GLN A 45 -8.38 19.79 0.99
N LYS A 46 -7.68 18.92 0.24
CA LYS A 46 -8.09 17.51 0.10
C LYS A 46 -7.94 16.75 1.42
N ILE A 47 -6.87 17.01 2.17
CA ILE A 47 -6.65 16.41 3.50
C ILE A 47 -7.74 16.86 4.48
N ILE A 48 -8.07 18.16 4.49
CA ILE A 48 -9.18 18.70 5.29
C ILE A 48 -10.50 18.02 4.88
N GLY A 49 -10.73 17.82 3.59
CA GLY A 49 -11.91 17.16 3.04
C GLY A 49 -12.09 15.75 3.57
N ILE A 50 -11.05 14.93 3.50
CA ILE A 50 -11.05 13.54 4.03
C ILE A 50 -11.34 13.53 5.52
N ARG A 51 -10.64 14.35 6.31
CA ARG A 51 -10.88 14.39 7.75
C ARG A 51 -12.32 14.78 8.09
N ARG A 52 -12.87 15.76 7.37
CA ARG A 52 -14.24 16.24 7.60
C ARG A 52 -15.30 15.24 7.16
N SER A 53 -15.09 14.52 6.06
CA SER A 53 -16.02 13.46 5.63
C SER A 53 -16.12 12.34 6.68
N LEU A 54 -15.02 12.06 7.37
CA LEU A 54 -14.94 11.14 8.51
C LEU A 54 -15.47 11.72 9.83
N ARG A 55 -15.89 12.99 9.86
CA ARG A 55 -16.37 13.71 11.05
C ARG A 55 -15.37 13.72 12.22
N MET A 56 -14.07 13.79 11.92
CA MET A 56 -13.00 13.76 12.91
C MET A 56 -12.43 15.15 13.22
N SER A 57 -12.07 15.36 14.49
CA SER A 57 -11.18 16.46 14.87
C SER A 57 -9.75 16.19 14.36
N GLN A 58 -8.90 17.22 14.29
CA GLN A 58 -7.51 17.05 13.86
C GLN A 58 -6.73 16.06 14.74
N SER A 59 -6.97 16.06 16.06
CA SER A 59 -6.29 15.16 16.99
C SER A 59 -6.75 13.70 16.85
N VAL A 60 -8.05 13.47 16.63
CA VAL A 60 -8.59 12.12 16.36
C VAL A 60 -8.05 11.60 15.04
N PHE A 61 -8.07 12.41 13.98
CA PHE A 61 -7.55 12.04 12.67
C PHE A 61 -6.04 11.75 12.71
N ALA A 62 -5.27 12.54 13.47
CA ALA A 62 -3.85 12.28 13.69
C ALA A 62 -3.60 10.93 14.36
N ARG A 63 -4.43 10.56 15.34
CA ARG A 63 -4.34 9.25 16.01
C ARG A 63 -4.66 8.10 15.06
N VAL A 64 -5.68 8.24 14.22
CA VAL A 64 -6.02 7.25 13.16
C VAL A 64 -4.84 7.06 12.19
N LEU A 65 -4.21 8.17 11.78
CA LEU A 65 -3.03 8.14 10.91
C LEU A 65 -1.72 7.77 11.62
N ASN A 66 -1.77 7.44 12.92
CA ASN A 66 -0.62 7.19 13.78
C ASN A 66 0.49 8.26 13.64
N THR A 67 0.10 9.53 13.73
CA THR A 67 1.00 10.68 13.65
C THR A 67 0.65 11.75 14.68
N SER A 68 1.47 12.80 14.78
CA SER A 68 1.20 13.90 15.71
C SER A 68 0.12 14.85 15.16
N THR A 69 -0.68 15.45 16.05
CA THR A 69 -1.63 16.50 15.66
C THR A 69 -0.94 17.66 14.93
N LYS A 70 0.29 18.00 15.34
CA LYS A 70 1.12 19.04 14.71
C LYS A 70 1.45 18.68 13.25
N THR A 71 1.67 17.40 12.97
CA THR A 71 1.91 16.90 11.60
C THR A 71 0.68 17.11 10.73
N VAL A 72 -0.50 16.68 11.19
CA VAL A 72 -1.77 16.88 10.46
C VAL A 72 -2.04 18.36 10.23
N GLN A 73 -1.86 19.20 11.24
CA GLN A 73 -1.99 20.66 11.11
C GLN A 73 -1.04 21.23 10.06
N SER A 74 0.22 20.81 10.07
CA SER A 74 1.22 21.24 9.10
C SER A 74 0.85 20.85 7.67
N TRP A 75 0.20 19.70 7.47
CA TRP A 75 -0.30 19.28 6.17
C TRP A 75 -1.54 20.08 5.74
N GLU A 76 -2.51 20.26 6.64
CA GLU A 76 -3.73 21.04 6.37
C GLU A 76 -3.47 22.54 6.16
N GLN A 77 -2.33 23.05 6.64
CA GLN A 77 -1.87 24.42 6.39
C GLN A 77 -0.93 24.53 5.17
N GLY A 78 -0.52 23.41 4.58
CA GLY A 78 0.42 23.40 3.45
C GLY A 78 1.87 23.73 3.81
N LEU A 79 2.22 23.77 5.10
CA LEU A 79 3.60 24.00 5.56
C LEU A 79 4.52 22.81 5.27
N ARG A 80 3.95 21.59 5.23
CA ARG A 80 4.65 20.35 4.87
C ARG A 80 3.75 19.48 4.03
N GLN A 81 4.35 18.57 3.29
CA GLN A 81 3.64 17.54 2.54
C GLN A 81 3.67 16.19 3.27
N PRO A 82 2.62 15.36 3.17
CA PRO A 82 2.66 13.99 3.67
C PRO A 82 3.73 13.17 2.92
N THR A 83 4.36 12.22 3.61
CA THR A 83 5.27 11.26 2.97
C THR A 83 4.49 10.35 2.02
N GLN A 84 5.16 9.66 1.10
CA GLN A 84 4.49 8.72 0.18
C GLN A 84 3.67 7.65 0.93
N ALA A 85 4.18 7.15 2.06
CA ALA A 85 3.43 6.21 2.90
C ALA A 85 2.17 6.84 3.50
N ALA A 86 2.26 8.09 3.98
CA ALA A 86 1.11 8.82 4.49
C ALA A 86 0.09 9.14 3.37
N GLN A 87 0.55 9.46 2.15
CA GLN A 87 -0.32 9.66 0.99
C GLN A 87 -1.07 8.36 0.63
N ARG A 88 -0.40 7.20 0.69
CA ARG A 88 -1.07 5.91 0.51
C ARG A 88 -2.12 5.67 1.59
N LEU A 89 -1.83 5.98 2.84
CA LEU A 89 -2.81 5.80 3.92
C LEU A 89 -4.00 6.76 3.75
N LEU A 90 -3.77 8.01 3.34
CA LEU A 90 -4.82 8.96 3.00
C LEU A 90 -5.68 8.44 1.83
N GLU A 91 -5.07 7.83 0.81
CA GLU A 91 -5.79 7.18 -0.29
C GLU A 91 -6.67 6.03 0.18
N VAL A 92 -6.16 5.18 1.07
CA VAL A 92 -6.94 4.08 1.67
C VAL A 92 -8.14 4.64 2.45
N LEU A 93 -7.94 5.65 3.30
CA LEU A 93 -9.03 6.25 4.07
C LEU A 93 -10.04 7.00 3.20
N GLU A 94 -9.61 7.56 2.07
CA GLU A 94 -10.49 8.21 1.09
C GLU A 94 -11.37 7.19 0.36
N LYS A 95 -10.80 6.03 -0.01
CA LYS A 95 -11.51 4.99 -0.79
C LYS A 95 -12.31 4.03 0.08
N GLN A 96 -11.83 3.71 1.28
CA GLN A 96 -12.35 2.67 2.17
C GLN A 96 -12.33 3.14 3.63
N PRO A 97 -13.17 4.14 3.99
CA PRO A 97 -13.21 4.70 5.33
C PRO A 97 -13.62 3.69 6.42
N GLU A 98 -14.33 2.63 6.06
CA GLU A 98 -14.79 1.55 6.94
C GLU A 98 -13.65 0.77 7.61
N ILE A 99 -12.44 0.77 7.03
CA ILE A 99 -11.26 0.11 7.60
C ILE A 99 -10.95 0.62 9.00
N ILE A 100 -11.27 1.89 9.30
CA ILE A 100 -11.03 2.49 10.62
C ILE A 100 -11.72 1.71 11.74
N ALA A 101 -12.89 1.10 11.47
CA ALA A 101 -13.62 0.33 12.46
C ALA A 101 -12.95 -1.01 12.83
N ALA A 102 -11.98 -1.47 12.03
CA ALA A 102 -11.26 -2.72 12.22
C ALA A 102 -9.86 -2.53 12.84
N LEU A 103 -9.47 -1.27 13.15
CA LEU A 103 -8.21 -0.92 13.81
C LEU A 103 -8.36 -0.95 15.34
#